data_AF-A0A1B3SKX8-F1
#
_entry.id   AF-A0A1B3SKX8-F1
#
_cell.length_a   1.000
_cell.length_b   1.000
_cell.length_c   1.000
_cell.angle_alpha   90.00
_cell.angle_beta   90.00
_cell.angle_gamma   90.00
#
_symmetry.space_group_name_H-M   'P 1'
#
loop_
_entity.id
_entity.type
_entity.pdbx_description
1 polymer ?
#
loop_
_entity_poly.entity_id
_entity_poly.type
_entity_poly.pdbx_seq_one_letter_code
_entity_poly.pdbx_strand_id
1 'polypeptide(L)'
;MINKKEKLKDIYNYLKECGCTSIEFYLPQDVKFEAKNSMRVIREIYKISFMNKNFKVFNFFLTFNTNNILYRAENTTNASWCITLDDKSSQEVERILDVYLNKDSVMGLSKMEQPIQSTPIRFLDTLDPNQFNIYVEILKYKNITKQSCKITDYMFFDEFDVFFKEFLPIFTQ
;
A
#
# COMPACT_ATOMS: atom_id res chain seq x y z
N MET A 1 6.50 15.14 -3.81
CA MET A 1 5.10 14.93 -3.39
C MET A 1 4.40 14.14 -4.49
N ILE A 2 3.69 13.05 -4.19
CA ILE A 2 3.07 12.20 -5.21
C ILE A 2 1.83 12.89 -5.80
N ASN A 3 1.77 13.04 -7.12
CA ASN A 3 0.60 13.56 -7.82
C ASN A 3 -0.48 12.46 -7.95
N LYS A 4 -1.31 12.31 -6.90
CA LYS A 4 -2.33 11.25 -6.81
C LYS A 4 -3.24 11.19 -8.05
N LYS A 5 -3.67 12.34 -8.57
CA LYS A 5 -4.59 12.43 -9.73
C LYS A 5 -3.96 11.87 -11.01
N GLU A 6 -2.69 12.19 -11.23
CA GLU A 6 -1.94 11.69 -12.39
C GLU A 6 -1.73 10.18 -12.27
N LYS A 7 -1.33 9.68 -11.10
CA LYS A 7 -1.15 8.25 -10.86
C LYS A 7 -2.45 7.43 -11.04
N LEU A 8 -3.59 7.96 -10.61
CA LEU A 8 -4.89 7.31 -10.84
C LEU A 8 -5.26 7.32 -12.34
N LYS A 9 -4.93 8.39 -13.06
CA LYS A 9 -5.11 8.46 -14.52
C LYS A 9 -4.24 7.44 -15.24
N ASP A 10 -2.99 7.24 -14.79
CA ASP A 10 -2.08 6.23 -15.33
C ASP A 10 -2.67 4.82 -15.16
N ILE A 11 -3.20 4.49 -13.98
CA ILE A 11 -3.90 3.22 -13.73
C ILE A 11 -5.09 3.05 -14.69
N TYR A 12 -5.93 4.07 -14.84
CA TYR A 12 -7.09 4.01 -15.73
C TYR A 12 -6.68 3.71 -17.18
N ASN A 13 -5.70 4.44 -17.69
CA ASN A 13 -5.21 4.25 -19.06
C ASN A 13 -4.64 2.84 -19.25
N TYR A 14 -3.83 2.38 -18.29
CA TYR A 14 -3.25 1.05 -18.32
C TYR A 14 -4.32 -0.06 -18.33
N LEU A 15 -5.31 0.01 -17.44
CA LEU A 15 -6.40 -0.97 -17.38
C LEU A 15 -7.17 -1.01 -18.71
N LYS A 16 -7.43 0.16 -19.29
CA LYS A 16 -8.12 0.27 -20.59
C LYS A 16 -7.29 -0.34 -21.73
N GLU A 17 -5.99 -0.04 -21.78
CA GLU A 17 -5.06 -0.61 -22.78
C GLU A 17 -4.96 -2.14 -22.64
N CYS A 18 -5.00 -2.65 -21.42
CA CYS A 18 -5.01 -4.09 -21.15
C CYS A 18 -6.33 -4.78 -21.51
N GLY A 19 -7.37 -4.04 -21.92
CA GLY A 19 -8.67 -4.59 -22.30
C GLY A 19 -9.58 -4.93 -21.11
N CYS A 20 -9.31 -4.36 -19.93
CA CYS A 20 -10.24 -4.45 -18.80
C CYS A 20 -11.53 -3.65 -19.10
N THR A 21 -12.65 -4.11 -18.56
CA THR A 21 -13.97 -3.50 -18.71
C THR A 21 -14.55 -3.12 -17.35
N SER A 22 -15.69 -2.42 -17.35
CA SER A 22 -16.38 -1.97 -16.12
C SER A 22 -15.45 -1.26 -15.13
N ILE A 23 -14.54 -0.43 -15.66
CA ILE A 23 -13.53 0.27 -14.86
C ILE A 23 -14.19 1.46 -14.16
N GLU A 24 -14.24 1.41 -12.83
CA GLU A 24 -14.86 2.43 -11.99
C GLU A 24 -13.86 2.93 -10.94
N PHE A 25 -13.70 4.26 -10.87
CA PHE A 25 -12.90 4.94 -9.87
C PHE A 25 -13.82 5.66 -8.90
N TYR A 26 -13.77 5.28 -7.65
CA TYR A 26 -14.55 5.89 -6.58
C TYR A 26 -13.74 7.01 -5.92
N LEU A 27 -14.44 8.04 -5.43
CA LEU A 27 -13.81 9.10 -4.64
C LEU A 27 -13.19 8.51 -3.36
N PRO A 28 -12.07 9.07 -2.88
CA PRO A 28 -11.42 8.57 -1.68
C PRO A 28 -12.33 8.76 -0.46
N GLN A 29 -12.40 7.75 0.40
CA GLN A 29 -13.19 7.80 1.63
C GLN A 29 -12.40 7.26 2.81
N ASP A 30 -12.76 7.71 4.01
CA ASP A 30 -12.26 7.11 5.24
C ASP A 30 -13.09 5.86 5.54
N VAL A 31 -12.42 4.73 5.73
CA VAL A 31 -13.08 3.46 6.04
C VAL A 31 -12.85 3.13 7.51
N LYS A 32 -13.96 2.88 8.22
CA LYS A 32 -13.96 2.44 9.61
C LYS A 32 -14.34 0.97 9.67
N PHE A 33 -13.55 0.16 10.37
CA PHE A 33 -13.83 -1.27 10.55
C PHE A 33 -13.42 -1.76 11.94
N GLU A 34 -14.20 -2.70 12.47
CA GLU A 34 -13.98 -3.24 13.81
C GLU A 34 -12.82 -4.23 13.79
N ALA A 35 -11.78 -3.95 14.56
CA ALA A 35 -10.76 -4.92 14.91
C ALA A 35 -11.04 -5.42 16.34
N LYS A 36 -10.62 -6.65 16.66
CA LYS A 36 -10.94 -7.40 17.91
C LYS A 36 -11.20 -6.57 19.19
N ASN A 37 -10.44 -5.50 19.44
CA ASN A 37 -10.57 -4.67 20.63
C ASN A 37 -10.68 -3.15 20.34
N SER A 38 -10.82 -2.73 19.08
CA SER A 38 -10.89 -1.30 18.73
C SER A 38 -11.45 -1.02 17.34
N MET A 39 -12.11 0.13 17.21
CA MET A 39 -12.45 0.72 15.91
C MET A 39 -11.19 1.25 15.24
N ARG A 40 -10.89 0.78 14.03
CA ARG A 40 -9.78 1.29 13.22
C ARG A 40 -10.31 2.14 12.07
N VAL A 41 -9.46 3.05 11.61
CA VAL A 41 -9.75 3.92 10.46
C VAL A 41 -8.59 3.88 9.50
N ILE A 42 -8.87 3.54 8.24
CA ILE A 42 -7.95 3.79 7.12
C ILE A 42 -8.44 5.05 6.42
N ARG A 43 -7.57 6.05 6.31
CA ARG A 43 -7.92 7.34 5.71
C ARG A 43 -7.69 7.35 4.21
N GLU A 44 -8.50 8.13 3.50
CA GLU A 44 -8.36 8.42 2.07
C GLU A 44 -8.15 7.19 1.16
N ILE A 45 -8.97 6.14 1.34
CA ILE A 45 -8.87 4.94 0.49
C ILE A 45 -9.59 5.16 -0.84
N TYR A 46 -8.87 4.97 -1.94
CA TYR A 46 -9.43 4.94 -3.29
C TYR A 46 -9.88 3.52 -3.60
N LYS A 47 -11.14 3.35 -3.98
CA LYS A 47 -11.61 2.09 -4.58
C LYS A 47 -11.51 2.19 -6.09
N ILE A 48 -10.88 1.18 -6.71
CA ILE A 48 -10.82 0.98 -8.14
C ILE A 48 -11.42 -0.39 -8.42
N SER A 49 -12.57 -0.43 -9.09
CA SER A 49 -13.22 -1.67 -9.51
C SER A 49 -12.99 -1.88 -11.00
N PHE A 50 -12.67 -3.10 -11.42
CA PHE A 50 -12.57 -3.45 -12.83
C PHE A 50 -12.82 -4.93 -13.06
N MET A 51 -13.23 -5.26 -14.28
CA MET A 51 -13.32 -6.63 -14.77
C MET A 51 -12.17 -6.91 -15.73
N ASN A 52 -11.43 -8.00 -15.52
CA ASN A 52 -10.33 -8.37 -16.41
C ASN A 52 -10.81 -9.17 -17.63
N LYS A 53 -9.88 -9.55 -18.52
CA LYS A 53 -10.18 -10.33 -19.74
C LYS A 53 -10.80 -11.70 -19.48
N ASN A 54 -10.57 -12.26 -18.30
CA ASN A 54 -11.13 -13.53 -17.85
C ASN A 54 -12.47 -13.36 -17.11
N PHE A 55 -13.12 -12.19 -17.24
CA PHE A 55 -14.39 -11.84 -16.61
C PHE A 55 -14.38 -11.91 -15.07
N LYS A 56 -13.20 -11.85 -14.45
CA LYS A 56 -13.06 -11.76 -13.00
C LYS A 56 -13.13 -10.30 -12.56
N VAL A 57 -13.89 -10.06 -11.49
CA VAL A 57 -14.06 -8.72 -10.90
C VAL A 57 -13.03 -8.52 -9.78
N PHE A 58 -12.27 -7.44 -9.87
CA PHE A 58 -11.27 -7.04 -8.89
C PHE A 58 -11.63 -5.70 -8.27
N ASN A 59 -11.45 -5.59 -6.95
CA ASN A 59 -11.55 -4.34 -6.20
C ASN A 59 -10.19 -4.02 -5.59
N PHE A 60 -9.54 -2.98 -6.10
CA PHE A 60 -8.33 -2.44 -5.52
C PHE A 60 -8.69 -1.34 -4.53
N PHE A 61 -8.19 -1.46 -3.31
CA PHE A 61 -8.33 -0.49 -2.24
C PHE A 61 -6.96 0.17 -2.02
N LEU A 62 -6.72 1.26 -2.75
CA LEU A 62 -5.44 1.95 -2.82
C LEU A 62 -5.39 3.11 -1.83
N THR A 63 -4.34 3.20 -1.02
CA THR A 63 -4.04 4.39 -0.21
C THR A 63 -2.63 4.91 -0.46
N PHE A 64 -2.44 6.20 -0.28
CA PHE A 64 -1.12 6.85 -0.27
C PHE A 64 -0.83 7.24 1.18
N ASN A 65 -0.02 6.44 1.86
CA ASN A 65 0.34 6.65 3.25
C ASN A 65 1.02 8.02 3.39
N THR A 66 0.53 8.83 4.32
CA THR A 66 1.02 10.19 4.60
C THR A 66 1.82 10.28 5.90
N ASN A 67 1.93 9.18 6.64
CA ASN A 67 2.59 9.12 7.94
C ASN A 67 4.06 9.49 7.79
N ASN A 68 4.58 10.25 8.76
CA ASN A 68 6.00 10.54 8.83
C ASN A 68 6.75 9.37 9.49
N ILE A 69 6.69 8.19 8.87
CA ILE A 69 7.28 6.98 9.44
C ILE A 69 8.15 6.33 8.38
N LEU A 70 9.41 6.08 8.73
CA LEU A 70 10.29 5.21 7.95
C LEU A 70 10.13 3.78 8.47
N TYR A 71 9.75 2.88 7.58
CA TYR A 71 9.49 1.49 7.90
C TYR A 71 10.67 0.60 7.53
N ARG A 72 10.81 -0.48 8.29
CA ARG A 72 11.49 -1.71 7.91
C ARG A 72 10.48 -2.83 8.05
N ALA A 73 9.92 -3.26 6.94
CA ALA A 73 8.96 -4.35 6.92
C ALA A 73 9.13 -5.18 5.64
N GLU A 74 8.95 -6.50 5.74
CA GLU A 74 8.87 -7.37 4.57
C GLU A 74 7.41 -7.72 4.29
N ASN A 75 7.02 -7.81 3.02
CA ASN A 75 5.65 -8.15 2.62
C ASN A 75 5.16 -9.50 3.17
N THR A 76 6.06 -10.42 3.50
CA THR A 76 5.73 -11.78 3.96
C THR A 76 5.77 -11.96 5.47
N THR A 77 6.34 -11.01 6.22
CA THR A 77 6.59 -11.20 7.65
C THR A 77 5.60 -10.45 8.53
N ASN A 78 5.24 -11.05 9.66
CA ASN A 78 4.35 -10.45 10.67
C ASN A 78 5.10 -9.54 11.66
N ALA A 79 6.28 -9.05 11.29
CA ALA A 79 7.06 -8.13 12.08
C ALA A 79 7.39 -6.88 11.27
N SER A 80 7.21 -5.72 11.89
CA SER A 80 7.58 -4.44 11.31
C SER A 80 8.29 -3.61 12.35
N TRP A 81 9.29 -2.86 11.91
CA TRP A 81 10.00 -1.89 12.71
C TRP A 81 9.85 -0.52 12.08
N CYS A 82 9.95 0.53 12.88
CA CYS A 82 9.76 1.88 12.40
C CYS A 82 10.58 2.90 13.18
N ILE A 83 10.77 4.06 12.56
CA ILE A 83 11.20 5.29 13.22
C ILE A 83 10.24 6.41 12.85
N THR A 84 9.76 7.13 13.87
CA THR A 84 8.87 8.29 13.69
C THR A 84 9.70 9.53 13.36
N LEU A 85 9.22 10.30 12.40
CA LEU A 85 9.90 11.47 11.82
C LEU A 85 9.11 12.77 12.01
N ASP A 86 8.04 12.76 12.80
CA ASP A 86 7.13 13.92 12.98
C ASP A 86 7.84 15.19 13.47
N ASP A 87 8.86 15.05 14.33
CA ASP A 87 9.61 16.18 14.90
C ASP A 87 10.93 16.49 14.17
N LYS A 88 11.11 15.97 12.94
CA LYS A 88 12.35 16.13 12.18
C LYS A 88 12.19 17.16 11.07
N SER A 89 13.20 18.01 10.91
CA SER A 89 13.31 18.88 9.74
C SER A 89 13.54 18.06 8.47
N SER A 90 13.24 18.62 7.30
CA SER A 90 13.46 17.93 6.01
C SER A 90 14.90 17.46 5.83
N GLN A 91 15.88 18.26 6.26
CA GLN A 91 17.30 17.89 6.20
C GLN A 91 17.64 16.72 7.13
N GLU A 92 17.03 16.66 8.31
CA GLU A 92 17.20 15.52 9.22
C GLU A 92 16.55 14.26 8.66
N VAL A 93 15.36 14.37 8.06
CA VAL A 93 14.68 13.26 7.40
C VAL A 93 15.56 12.69 6.28
N GLU A 94 16.11 13.52 5.41
CA GLU A 94 17.02 13.09 4.33
C GLU A 94 18.25 12.37 4.89
N ARG A 95 18.90 12.91 5.93
CA ARG A 95 20.05 12.25 6.57
C ARG A 95 19.69 10.90 7.18
N ILE A 96 18.52 10.78 7.81
CA ILE A 96 18.05 9.51 8.37
C ILE A 96 17.82 8.50 7.23
N LEU A 97 17.13 8.90 6.16
CA LEU A 97 16.90 8.05 4.99
C LEU A 97 18.22 7.57 4.40
N ASP A 98 19.20 8.46 4.20
CA ASP A 98 20.52 8.09 3.65
C ASP A 98 21.27 7.08 4.54
N VAL A 99 21.16 7.19 5.86
CA VAL A 99 21.81 6.26 6.78
C VAL A 99 21.20 4.87 6.71
N TYR A 100 19.86 4.78 6.69
CA TYR A 100 19.16 3.50 6.77
C TYR A 100 18.98 2.82 5.40
N LEU A 101 18.81 3.56 4.31
CA LEU A 101 18.68 2.96 2.97
C LEU A 101 19.96 2.29 2.48
N ASN A 102 21.11 2.67 3.05
CA ASN A 102 22.41 2.09 2.74
C ASN A 102 22.88 1.03 3.75
N LYS A 103 22.09 0.73 4.80
CA LYS A 103 22.50 -0.19 5.87
C LYS A 103 21.36 -1.12 6.28
N ASP A 104 21.63 -2.42 6.23
CA ASP A 104 20.71 -3.43 6.73
C ASP A 104 20.79 -3.54 8.27
N SER A 105 20.21 -2.58 8.99
CA SER A 105 20.25 -2.52 10.45
C SER A 105 18.89 -2.20 11.05
N VAL A 106 18.61 -2.81 12.20
CA VAL A 106 17.45 -2.51 13.06
C VAL A 106 17.80 -1.55 14.21
N MET A 107 19.08 -1.18 14.36
CA MET A 107 19.54 -0.31 15.43
C MET A 107 18.85 1.05 15.34
N GLY A 108 18.20 1.49 16.41
CA GLY A 108 17.46 2.76 16.45
C GLY A 108 16.03 2.67 15.90
N LEU A 109 15.59 1.52 15.39
CA LEU A 109 14.20 1.27 15.04
C LEU A 109 13.42 0.69 16.22
N SER A 110 12.20 1.15 16.40
CA SER A 110 11.25 0.60 17.36
C SER A 110 10.43 -0.50 16.70
N LYS A 111 10.28 -1.65 17.36
CA LYS A 111 9.35 -2.69 16.89
C LYS A 111 7.92 -2.16 17.00
N MET A 112 7.15 -2.28 15.93
CA MET A 112 5.74 -1.92 15.95
C MET A 112 4.96 -2.93 16.81
N GLU A 113 4.02 -2.44 17.61
CA GLU A 113 3.10 -3.31 18.36
C GLU A 113 2.31 -4.22 17.40
N GLN A 114 1.97 -3.66 16.23
CA GLN A 114 1.29 -4.37 15.17
C GLN A 114 2.02 -4.16 13.85
N PRO A 115 2.22 -5.21 13.06
CA PRO A 115 2.90 -5.08 11.77
C PRO A 115 2.05 -4.25 10.80
N ILE A 116 2.70 -3.60 9.83
CA ILE A 116 2.04 -2.66 8.90
C ILE A 116 0.86 -3.32 8.15
N GLN A 117 0.93 -4.62 7.92
CA GLN A 117 -0.05 -5.44 7.22
C GLN A 117 -1.28 -5.79 8.06
N SER A 118 -1.21 -5.63 9.39
CA SER A 118 -2.27 -6.02 10.32
C SER A 118 -3.59 -5.33 10.04
N THR A 119 -3.55 -4.00 9.87
CA THR A 119 -4.74 -3.19 9.58
C THR A 119 -5.33 -3.52 8.20
N PRO A 120 -4.54 -3.58 7.11
CA PRO A 120 -5.00 -4.04 5.80
C PRO A 120 -5.69 -5.41 5.80
N ILE A 121 -5.08 -6.43 6.43
CA ILE A 121 -5.63 -7.79 6.48
C ILE A 121 -7.01 -7.77 7.14
N ARG A 122 -7.11 -7.10 8.30
CA ARG A 122 -8.37 -6.99 9.04
C ARG A 122 -9.45 -6.25 8.27
N PHE A 123 -9.07 -5.24 7.49
CA PHE A 123 -10.01 -4.55 6.62
C PHE A 123 -10.53 -5.48 5.52
N LEU A 124 -9.66 -6.23 4.84
CA LEU A 124 -10.06 -7.17 3.80
C LEU A 124 -10.97 -8.29 4.34
N ASP A 125 -10.76 -8.74 5.58
CA ASP A 125 -11.62 -9.72 6.27
C ASP A 125 -13.09 -9.23 6.41
N THR A 126 -13.35 -7.92 6.33
CA THR A 126 -14.71 -7.36 6.42
C THR A 126 -15.45 -7.28 5.09
N LEU A 127 -14.79 -7.58 3.98
CA LEU A 127 -15.34 -7.45 2.63
C LEU A 127 -15.93 -8.77 2.13
N ASP A 128 -16.72 -8.71 1.06
CA ASP A 128 -17.33 -9.89 0.44
C ASP A 128 -16.24 -10.87 -0.05
N PRO A 129 -16.16 -12.10 0.52
CA PRO A 129 -15.13 -13.07 0.18
C PRO A 129 -15.27 -13.64 -1.24
N ASN A 130 -16.41 -13.42 -1.91
CA ASN A 130 -16.62 -13.87 -3.29
C ASN A 130 -16.03 -12.91 -4.33
N GLN A 131 -15.51 -11.76 -3.90
CA GLN A 131 -14.87 -10.77 -4.76
C GLN A 131 -13.35 -10.78 -4.55
N PHE A 132 -12.59 -10.50 -5.60
CA PHE A 132 -11.13 -10.35 -5.47
C PHE A 132 -10.81 -8.96 -4.90
N ASN A 133 -10.76 -8.87 -3.56
CA ASN A 133 -10.45 -7.65 -2.84
C ASN A 133 -8.96 -7.57 -2.52
N ILE A 134 -8.30 -6.51 -2.99
CA ILE A 134 -6.86 -6.32 -2.84
C ILE A 134 -6.63 -4.94 -2.23
N TYR A 135 -6.00 -4.91 -1.07
CA TYR A 135 -5.53 -3.66 -0.48
C TYR A 135 -4.16 -3.30 -1.07
N VAL A 136 -3.87 -2.03 -1.29
CA VAL A 136 -2.58 -1.54 -1.75
C VAL A 136 -2.23 -0.26 -1.00
N GLU A 137 -1.06 -0.20 -0.40
CA GLU A 137 -0.58 1.00 0.30
C GLU A 137 0.74 1.48 -0.29
N ILE A 138 0.75 2.72 -0.79
CA ILE A 138 1.95 3.38 -1.29
C ILE A 138 2.57 4.20 -0.16
N LEU A 139 3.76 3.84 0.30
CA LEU A 139 4.44 4.50 1.41
C LEU A 139 4.93 5.90 1.03
N LYS A 140 4.97 6.79 2.02
CA LYS A 140 5.56 8.14 1.86
C LYS A 140 7.06 8.10 1.61
N TYR A 141 7.75 7.21 2.32
CA TYR A 141 9.20 7.05 2.28
C TYR A 141 9.56 5.64 1.84
N LYS A 142 10.77 5.53 1.27
CA LYS A 142 11.35 4.25 0.87
C LYS A 142 11.44 3.31 2.07
N ASN A 143 11.00 2.06 1.91
CA ASN A 143 11.11 1.04 2.94
C ASN A 143 12.56 0.57 3.01
N ILE A 144 13.07 0.31 4.21
CA ILE A 144 14.46 -0.11 4.39
C ILE A 144 14.73 -1.47 3.75
N THR A 145 13.74 -2.37 3.80
CA THR A 145 13.86 -3.71 3.23
C THR A 145 13.30 -3.77 1.82
N LYS A 146 13.91 -4.56 0.94
CA LYS A 146 13.37 -4.81 -0.40
C LYS A 146 12.01 -5.49 -0.31
N GLN A 147 11.05 -4.97 -1.07
CA GLN A 147 9.70 -5.50 -1.15
C GLN A 147 9.58 -6.58 -2.23
N SER A 148 8.63 -7.49 -2.06
CA SER A 148 8.28 -8.52 -3.04
C SER A 148 6.90 -8.25 -3.65
N CYS A 149 6.76 -8.59 -4.92
CA CYS A 149 5.55 -8.32 -5.71
C CYS A 149 4.73 -9.58 -5.99
N LYS A 150 4.85 -10.63 -5.16
CA LYS A 150 4.09 -11.88 -5.38
C LYS A 150 2.65 -11.71 -4.91
N ILE A 151 1.73 -12.37 -5.62
CA ILE A 151 0.29 -12.35 -5.30
C ILE A 151 -0.03 -12.90 -3.90
N THR A 152 0.85 -13.72 -3.33
CA THR A 152 0.71 -14.32 -1.99
C THR A 152 1.15 -13.40 -0.86
N ASP A 153 1.81 -12.28 -1.18
CA ASP A 153 2.45 -11.44 -0.19
C ASP A 153 1.51 -10.29 0.21
N TYR A 154 1.65 -9.79 1.43
CA TYR A 154 0.82 -8.68 1.91
C TYR A 154 1.28 -7.34 1.31
N MET A 155 0.33 -6.48 0.99
CA MET A 155 0.52 -5.45 -0.05
C MET A 155 0.84 -4.06 0.51
N PHE A 156 2.12 -3.69 0.49
CA PHE A 156 2.55 -2.30 0.58
C PHE A 156 3.75 -2.12 -0.36
N PHE A 157 3.86 -0.93 -0.94
CA PHE A 157 4.87 -0.55 -1.94
C PHE A 157 5.44 0.80 -1.55
N ASP A 158 6.75 0.94 -1.55
CA ASP A 158 7.39 2.22 -1.26
C ASP A 158 7.60 3.08 -2.52
N GLU A 159 7.50 2.45 -3.69
CA GLU A 159 7.54 3.08 -5.00
C GLU A 159 6.26 2.73 -5.79
N PHE A 160 5.52 3.76 -6.21
CA PHE A 160 4.32 3.57 -7.05
C PHE A 160 4.63 2.79 -8.34
N ASP A 161 5.81 3.03 -8.93
CA ASP A 161 6.20 2.39 -10.18
C ASP A 161 6.35 0.87 -10.06
N VAL A 162 6.78 0.37 -8.89
CA VAL A 162 6.84 -1.07 -8.61
C VAL A 162 5.44 -1.66 -8.59
N PHE A 163 4.51 -1.01 -7.87
CA PHE A 163 3.10 -1.38 -7.92
C PHE A 163 2.55 -1.38 -9.36
N PHE A 164 2.81 -0.33 -10.11
CA PHE A 164 2.21 -0.12 -11.42
C PHE A 164 2.77 -1.04 -12.50
N LYS A 165 4.10 -1.26 -12.51
CA LYS A 165 4.79 -2.00 -13.58
C LYS A 165 4.93 -3.49 -13.28
N GLU A 166 4.97 -3.89 -12.01
CA GLU A 166 5.21 -5.28 -11.62
C GLU A 166 3.97 -5.94 -11.05
N PHE A 167 3.22 -5.25 -10.21
CA PHE A 167 2.11 -5.86 -9.46
C PHE A 167 0.75 -5.77 -10.16
N LEU A 168 0.33 -4.58 -10.58
CA LEU A 168 -0.94 -4.36 -11.29
C LEU A 168 -1.12 -5.29 -12.52
N PRO A 169 -0.09 -5.54 -13.36
CA PRO A 169 -0.23 -6.42 -14.52
C PRO A 169 -0.72 -7.83 -14.20
N ILE A 170 -0.40 -8.35 -13.01
CA ILE A 170 -0.76 -9.71 -12.57
C ILE A 170 -2.28 -9.94 -12.61
N PHE A 171 -3.08 -8.88 -12.45
CA PHE A 171 -4.54 -8.95 -12.36
C PHE A 171 -5.26 -8.57 -13.65
N THR A 172 -4.51 -8.06 -14.63
CA THR A 172 -5.07 -7.62 -15.93
C THR A 172 -5.09 -8.70 -17.00
N GLN A 173 -4.44 -9.85 -16.73
CA GLN A 173 -4.40 -11.01 -17.62
C GLN A 173 -5.73 -11.77 -17.67
#